data_AF-A0AAV7CUE7-F1
#
_entry.id   AF-A0AAV7CUE7-F1
#
_cell.length_a   1.000
_cell.length_b   1.000
_cell.length_c   1.000
_cell.angle_alpha   90.00
_cell.angle_beta   90.00
_cell.angle_gamma   90.00
#
_symmetry.space_group_name_H-M   'P 1'
#
loop_
_entity.id
_entity.type
_entity.pdbx_description
1 polymer ?
#
loop_
_entity_poly.entity_id
_entity_poly.type
_entity_poly.pdbx_seq_one_letter_code
_entity_poly.pdbx_strand_id
1 'polypeptide(L)'
;MSTNTVWLLVANKIVDTTKLTIPAPYSSFASNGYYLTLNATESSYNCDNNASYIRVGSDTSCSTPNTCNGPLASSGKYIVKFVVLDINNKTVDETGWSGFITLPQGKASSVIDTWPGRRSGGMIVLTSILSVLLAFILVGLIGAFILGSKHVKPDTVAPPVATKNYETHYASEKKHTYSEPLN
;
A
#
# COMPACT_ATOMS: atom_id res chain seq x y z
N MET A 1 7.08 -47.61 -8.34
CA MET A 1 8.03 -46.76 -7.60
C MET A 1 7.26 -46.14 -6.45
N SER A 2 7.68 -46.36 -5.20
CA SER A 2 7.08 -45.72 -4.03
C SER A 2 7.45 -44.24 -4.05
N THR A 3 6.47 -43.35 -4.23
CA THR A 3 6.73 -41.91 -4.26
C THR A 3 6.70 -41.37 -2.84
N ASN A 4 7.88 -41.04 -2.32
CA ASN A 4 7.99 -40.31 -1.06
C ASN A 4 7.41 -38.91 -1.21
N THR A 5 6.84 -38.38 -0.13
CA THR A 5 6.25 -37.04 -0.11
C THR A 5 6.95 -36.19 0.95
N VAL A 6 7.26 -34.95 0.58
CA VAL A 6 7.86 -33.96 1.48
C VAL A 6 6.74 -33.14 2.10
N TRP A 7 6.77 -33.00 3.42
CA TRP A 7 5.80 -32.23 4.19
C TRP A 7 6.50 -31.19 5.06
N LEU A 8 5.84 -30.06 5.25
CA LEU A 8 6.23 -29.10 6.29
C LEU A 8 5.50 -29.47 7.59
N LEU A 9 6.28 -29.88 8.59
CA LEU A 9 5.78 -30.09 9.95
C LEU A 9 5.80 -28.76 10.69
N VAL A 10 4.63 -28.31 11.12
CA VAL A 10 4.45 -27.10 11.91
C VAL A 10 4.04 -27.51 13.31
N ALA A 11 4.79 -27.06 14.32
CA ALA A 11 4.56 -27.42 15.72
C ALA A 11 4.68 -26.22 16.66
N ASN A 12 4.05 -26.31 17.84
CA ASN A 12 4.22 -25.34 18.93
C ASN A 12 5.30 -25.76 19.94
N LYS A 13 5.88 -26.95 19.77
CA LYS A 13 6.95 -27.55 20.57
C LYS A 13 7.72 -28.57 19.75
N ILE A 14 8.91 -28.95 20.20
CA ILE A 14 9.66 -30.05 19.59
C ILE A 14 8.87 -31.35 19.78
N VAL A 15 8.75 -32.14 18.70
CA VAL A 15 8.09 -33.44 18.69
C VAL A 15 9.00 -34.52 18.10
N ASP A 16 8.83 -35.75 18.58
CA ASP A 16 9.50 -36.94 18.04
C ASP A 16 8.79 -37.36 16.75
N THR A 17 9.46 -37.18 15.62
CA THR A 17 8.94 -37.44 14.28
C THR A 17 8.78 -38.93 13.95
N THR A 18 9.38 -39.81 14.74
CA THR A 18 9.20 -41.26 14.59
C THR A 18 7.84 -41.74 15.13
N LYS A 19 7.16 -40.89 15.90
CA LYS A 19 5.87 -41.17 16.56
C LYS A 19 4.75 -40.25 16.11
N LEU A 20 4.88 -39.63 14.93
CA LEU A 20 3.81 -38.80 14.38
C LEU A 20 2.55 -39.65 14.16
N THR A 21 1.42 -39.09 14.55
CA THR A 21 0.11 -39.65 14.20
C THR A 21 -0.29 -39.07 12.85
N ILE A 22 -0.26 -39.90 11.79
CA ILE A 22 -0.56 -39.49 10.42
C ILE A 22 -1.86 -40.16 9.98
N PRO A 23 -2.82 -39.42 9.37
CA PRO A 23 -2.72 -38.03 8.93
C PRO A 23 -2.74 -37.02 10.09
N ALA A 24 -1.93 -35.97 9.97
CA ALA A 24 -1.87 -34.86 10.92
C ALA A 24 -2.42 -33.58 10.26
N PRO A 25 -3.73 -33.49 9.97
CA PRO A 25 -4.32 -32.32 9.35
C PRO A 25 -4.29 -31.09 10.28
N TYR A 26 -4.58 -29.91 9.72
CA TYR A 26 -4.70 -28.68 10.51
C TYR A 26 -5.68 -28.80 11.69
N SER A 27 -6.80 -29.54 11.53
CA SER A 27 -7.75 -29.84 12.61
C SER A 27 -7.13 -30.56 13.82
N SER A 28 -6.04 -31.30 13.63
CA SER A 28 -5.35 -32.02 14.71
C SER A 28 -4.39 -31.13 15.51
N PHE A 29 -4.13 -29.90 15.05
CA PHE A 29 -3.13 -29.02 15.66
C PHE A 29 -3.42 -28.69 17.12
N ALA A 30 -4.69 -28.41 17.45
CA ALA A 30 -5.10 -28.08 18.82
C ALA A 30 -4.83 -29.23 19.80
N SER A 31 -5.01 -30.47 19.35
CA SER A 31 -4.86 -31.68 20.15
C SER A 31 -3.40 -32.11 20.26
N ASN A 32 -2.70 -32.15 19.13
CA ASN A 32 -1.37 -32.74 19.01
C ASN A 32 -0.25 -31.72 19.26
N GLY A 33 -0.56 -30.43 19.08
CA GLY A 33 0.44 -29.34 19.06
C GLY A 33 1.27 -29.31 17.77
N TYR A 34 0.92 -30.11 16.77
CA TYR A 34 1.55 -30.13 15.45
C TYR A 34 0.56 -30.53 14.36
N TYR A 35 0.85 -30.15 13.13
CA TYR A 35 0.18 -30.62 11.92
C TYR A 35 1.16 -30.63 10.75
N LEU A 36 0.84 -31.39 9.72
CA LEU A 36 1.56 -31.46 8.46
C LEU A 36 0.80 -30.66 7.41
N THR A 37 1.52 -29.88 6.63
CA THR A 37 0.95 -29.09 5.53
C THR A 37 1.92 -29.01 4.36
N LEU A 38 1.46 -28.42 3.25
CA LEU A 38 2.25 -28.16 2.05
C LEU A 38 2.95 -29.42 1.53
N ASN A 39 2.17 -30.49 1.36
CA ASN A 39 2.70 -31.71 0.78
C ASN A 39 3.15 -31.46 -0.66
N ALA A 40 4.35 -31.92 -0.97
CA ALA A 40 4.90 -31.77 -2.30
C ALA A 40 5.89 -32.90 -2.62
N THR A 41 6.31 -32.95 -3.88
CA THR A 41 7.44 -33.78 -4.29
C THR A 41 8.75 -33.06 -3.99
N GLU A 42 9.84 -33.80 -3.91
CA GLU A 42 11.19 -33.23 -3.72
C GLU A 42 11.53 -32.17 -4.78
N SER A 43 11.12 -32.39 -6.04
CA SER A 43 11.29 -31.43 -7.14
C SER A 43 10.55 -30.10 -6.97
N SER A 44 9.62 -30.00 -6.01
CA SER A 44 8.93 -28.74 -5.70
C SER A 44 9.78 -27.83 -4.82
N TYR A 45 10.82 -28.36 -4.18
CA TYR A 45 11.73 -27.63 -3.30
C TYR A 45 13.12 -27.54 -3.95
N ASN A 46 13.25 -26.66 -4.95
CA ASN A 46 14.53 -26.44 -5.62
C ASN A 46 15.51 -25.70 -4.71
N CYS A 47 16.76 -26.18 -4.69
CA CYS A 47 17.89 -25.52 -4.03
C CYS A 47 18.40 -24.34 -4.87
N ASP A 48 17.55 -23.35 -5.13
CA ASP A 48 17.96 -22.10 -5.79
C ASP A 48 18.26 -21.02 -4.75
N ASN A 49 19.25 -20.18 -5.03
CA ASN A 49 19.67 -19.07 -4.16
C ASN A 49 18.72 -17.86 -4.23
N ASN A 50 17.65 -17.95 -5.03
CA ASN A 50 16.58 -16.98 -5.05
C ASN A 50 15.72 -17.12 -3.80
N ALA A 51 15.47 -16.01 -3.10
CA ALA A 51 14.68 -15.98 -1.87
C ALA A 51 13.22 -16.41 -2.14
N SER A 52 12.96 -17.71 -2.04
CA SER A 52 11.63 -18.30 -2.05
C SER A 52 11.16 -18.43 -0.61
N TYR A 53 9.99 -17.86 -0.30
CA TYR A 53 9.38 -18.00 1.02
C TYR A 53 8.26 -19.02 1.00
N ILE A 54 8.09 -19.73 2.12
CA ILE A 54 6.97 -20.64 2.33
C ILE A 54 6.00 -19.98 3.29
N ARG A 55 4.72 -19.90 2.92
CA ARG A 55 3.67 -19.33 3.78
C ARG A 55 2.94 -20.44 4.51
N VAL A 56 3.04 -20.44 5.83
CA VAL A 56 2.16 -21.22 6.71
C VAL A 56 0.91 -20.39 6.98
N GLY A 57 -0.26 -21.01 6.93
CA GLY A 57 -1.53 -20.33 7.17
C GLY A 57 -2.07 -19.50 6.01
N SER A 58 -1.75 -19.85 4.76
CA SER A 58 -2.25 -19.14 3.57
C SER A 58 -3.75 -19.26 3.37
N ASP A 59 -4.37 -20.32 3.90
CA ASP A 59 -5.77 -20.65 3.62
C ASP A 59 -6.65 -20.03 4.71
N THR A 60 -6.85 -18.72 4.64
CA THR A 60 -7.47 -17.92 5.71
C THR A 60 -8.89 -18.37 6.07
N SER A 61 -9.66 -18.89 5.10
CA SER A 61 -11.01 -19.40 5.34
C SER A 61 -11.04 -20.84 5.84
N CYS A 62 -9.98 -21.62 5.58
CA CYS A 62 -9.83 -23.05 5.84
C CYS A 62 -11.16 -23.80 6.08
N SER A 63 -12.03 -23.83 5.05
CA SER A 63 -13.36 -24.44 5.18
C SER A 63 -13.31 -25.98 5.26
N THR A 64 -12.19 -26.57 4.83
CA THR A 64 -11.88 -28.01 4.93
C THR A 64 -10.63 -28.22 5.80
N PRO A 65 -10.78 -28.26 7.14
CA PRO A 65 -9.66 -28.37 8.09
C PRO A 65 -8.75 -29.60 7.92
N ASN A 66 -9.20 -30.59 7.16
CA ASN A 66 -8.45 -31.83 6.93
C ASN A 66 -7.44 -31.74 5.77
N THR A 67 -7.51 -30.69 4.96
CA THR A 67 -6.68 -30.55 3.74
C THR A 67 -6.09 -29.15 3.56
N CYS A 68 -6.38 -28.21 4.46
CA CYS A 68 -5.96 -26.82 4.33
C CYS A 68 -4.60 -26.54 5.01
N ASN A 69 -3.95 -25.47 4.57
CA ASN A 69 -2.90 -24.77 5.29
C ASN A 69 -3.50 -23.60 6.11
N GLY A 70 -4.20 -23.96 7.19
CA GLY A 70 -5.00 -23.01 7.99
C GLY A 70 -4.16 -22.05 8.86
N PRO A 71 -4.71 -20.87 9.21
CA PRO A 71 -4.00 -19.84 9.96
C PRO A 71 -3.69 -20.29 11.39
N LEU A 72 -2.48 -20.03 11.88
CA LEU A 72 -2.09 -20.40 13.23
C LEU A 72 -2.92 -19.61 14.26
N ALA A 73 -3.60 -20.32 15.16
CA ALA A 73 -4.68 -19.77 15.96
C ALA A 73 -4.24 -18.84 17.12
N SER A 74 -3.01 -19.00 17.64
CA SER A 74 -2.55 -18.31 18.85
C SER A 74 -1.34 -17.42 18.59
N SER A 75 -1.23 -16.34 19.37
CA SER A 75 0.09 -15.74 19.59
C SER A 75 0.96 -16.75 20.33
N GLY A 76 2.22 -16.89 19.92
CA GLY A 76 3.06 -17.93 20.51
C GLY A 76 4.29 -18.28 19.69
N LYS A 77 5.08 -19.20 20.22
CA LYS A 77 6.28 -19.72 19.56
C LYS A 77 5.91 -20.95 18.74
N TYR A 78 6.31 -20.92 17.48
CA TYR A 78 6.16 -22.00 16.54
C TYR A 78 7.53 -22.46 16.05
N ILE A 79 7.63 -23.70 15.63
CA ILE A 79 8.85 -24.29 15.11
C ILE A 79 8.49 -25.19 13.95
N VAL A 80 9.32 -25.21 12.92
CA VAL A 80 9.06 -25.97 11.69
C VAL A 80 10.25 -26.81 11.30
N LYS A 81 9.98 -27.88 10.55
CA LYS A 81 10.99 -28.69 9.85
C LYS A 81 10.35 -29.38 8.67
N PHE A 82 11.16 -29.82 7.73
CA PHE A 82 10.70 -30.74 6.70
C PHE A 82 10.80 -32.17 7.18
N VAL A 83 9.81 -32.97 6.82
CA VAL A 83 9.80 -34.42 7.01
C VAL A 83 9.43 -35.09 5.69
N VAL A 84 10.08 -36.21 5.40
CA VAL A 84 9.81 -37.03 4.22
C VAL A 84 9.06 -38.28 4.69
N LEU A 85 7.87 -38.49 4.14
CA LEU A 85 7.03 -39.64 4.43
C LEU A 85 7.04 -40.62 3.26
N ASP A 86 7.15 -41.91 3.56
CA ASP A 86 6.94 -42.99 2.59
C ASP A 86 5.45 -43.24 2.33
N ILE A 87 5.15 -44.21 1.45
CA ILE A 87 3.78 -44.63 1.12
C ILE A 87 3.02 -45.22 2.33
N ASN A 88 3.73 -45.64 3.38
CA ASN A 88 3.16 -46.19 4.61
C ASN A 88 3.03 -45.12 5.70
N ASN A 89 3.21 -43.83 5.37
CA ASN A 89 3.20 -42.71 6.31
C ASN A 89 4.29 -42.79 7.39
N LYS A 90 5.41 -43.45 7.09
CA LYS A 90 6.55 -43.50 7.99
C LYS A 90 7.56 -42.41 7.61
N THR A 91 8.06 -41.69 8.61
CA THR A 91 9.17 -40.76 8.45
C THR A 91 10.43 -41.52 8.02
N VAL A 92 10.95 -41.20 6.83
CA VAL A 92 12.17 -41.80 6.27
C VAL A 92 13.35 -40.84 6.28
N ASP A 93 13.09 -39.54 6.28
CA ASP A 93 14.11 -38.50 6.37
C ASP A 93 13.53 -37.19 6.92
N GLU A 94 14.39 -36.29 7.39
CA GLU A 94 13.98 -35.04 8.00
C GLU A 94 15.11 -34.00 8.09
N THR A 95 14.73 -32.72 8.15
CA THR A 95 15.67 -31.64 8.45
C THR A 95 15.80 -31.42 9.96
N GLY A 96 16.85 -30.68 10.34
CA GLY A 96 16.88 -30.00 11.64
C GLY A 96 15.69 -29.06 11.82
N TRP A 97 15.36 -28.80 13.08
CA TRP A 97 14.35 -27.81 13.43
C TRP A 97 14.81 -26.40 13.11
N SER A 98 13.88 -25.54 12.69
CA SER A 98 14.09 -24.10 12.63
C SER A 98 14.35 -23.52 14.02
N GLY A 99 14.79 -22.26 14.07
CA GLY A 99 14.61 -21.46 15.29
C GLY A 99 13.13 -21.28 15.63
N PHE A 100 12.83 -20.95 16.89
CA PHE A 100 11.47 -20.57 17.27
C PHE A 100 11.05 -19.27 16.58
N ILE A 101 9.86 -19.29 15.97
CA ILE A 101 9.22 -18.16 15.31
C ILE A 101 8.09 -17.70 16.21
N THR A 102 8.19 -16.49 16.76
CA THR A 102 7.14 -15.94 17.62
C THR A 102 6.14 -15.16 16.79
N LEU A 103 4.88 -15.59 16.78
CA LEU A 103 3.80 -14.87 16.11
C LEU A 103 3.26 -13.75 17.01
N PRO A 104 3.28 -12.50 16.55
CA PRO A 104 2.61 -11.41 17.25
C PRO A 104 1.08 -11.61 17.18
N GLN A 105 0.39 -11.18 18.23
CA GLN A 105 -1.07 -11.22 18.22
C GLN A 105 -1.62 -10.13 17.30
N GLY A 106 -2.33 -10.53 16.24
CA GLY A 106 -3.11 -9.61 15.42
C GLY A 106 -4.25 -8.99 16.24
N LYS A 107 -4.47 -7.68 16.11
CA LYS A 107 -5.68 -7.04 16.65
C LYS A 107 -6.84 -7.33 15.70
N ALA A 108 -7.99 -7.71 16.26
CA ALA A 108 -9.22 -7.79 15.48
C ALA A 108 -9.54 -6.41 14.89
N SER A 109 -9.95 -6.36 13.63
CA SER A 109 -10.27 -5.12 12.94
C SER A 109 -11.36 -4.31 13.65
N SER A 110 -12.31 -4.98 14.31
CA SER A 110 -13.36 -4.37 15.12
C SER A 110 -12.85 -3.62 16.36
N VAL A 111 -11.65 -3.92 16.82
CA VAL A 111 -11.01 -3.27 17.99
C VAL A 111 -10.06 -2.15 17.54
N ILE A 112 -9.82 -2.02 16.23
CA ILE A 112 -9.05 -0.91 15.68
C ILE A 112 -9.97 0.31 15.65
N ASP A 113 -9.70 1.26 16.52
CA ASP A 113 -10.30 2.59 16.44
C ASP A 113 -9.82 3.29 15.15
N THR A 114 -10.69 3.28 14.14
CA THR A 114 -10.48 3.98 12.87
C THR A 114 -10.98 5.43 12.92
N TRP A 115 -11.41 5.93 14.09
CA TRP A 115 -11.97 7.27 14.21
C TRP A 115 -10.95 8.35 13.78
N PRO A 116 -11.28 9.19 12.78
CA PRO A 116 -10.37 10.23 12.30
C PRO A 116 -10.03 11.30 13.35
N GLY A 117 -10.87 11.43 14.39
CA GLY A 117 -10.76 12.48 15.42
C GLY A 117 -9.59 12.32 16.39
N ARG A 118 -8.77 11.26 16.27
CA ARG A 118 -7.46 11.18 16.94
C ARG A 118 -6.37 11.99 16.23
N ARG A 119 -6.65 12.63 15.09
CA ARG A 119 -5.78 13.71 14.60
C ARG A 119 -5.95 14.91 15.53
N SER A 120 -4.88 15.20 16.28
CA SER A 120 -4.76 16.28 17.27
C SER A 120 -5.65 17.47 16.95
N GLY A 121 -6.52 17.89 17.89
CA GLY A 121 -7.33 19.09 17.74
C GLY A 121 -6.51 20.33 17.32
N GLY A 122 -5.20 20.33 17.60
CA GLY A 122 -4.27 21.34 17.09
C GLY A 122 -4.23 21.44 15.56
N MET A 123 -4.38 20.34 14.81
CA MET A 123 -4.43 20.40 13.35
C MET A 123 -5.67 21.13 12.85
N ILE A 124 -6.82 20.94 13.51
CA ILE A 124 -8.08 21.64 13.18
C ILE A 124 -7.97 23.13 13.51
N VAL A 125 -7.37 23.47 14.66
CA VAL A 125 -7.14 24.86 15.06
C VAL A 125 -6.15 25.55 14.12
N LEU A 126 -5.09 24.88 13.72
CA LEU A 126 -4.11 25.45 12.78
C LEU A 126 -4.72 25.67 11.39
N THR A 127 -5.50 24.73 10.87
CA THR A 127 -6.16 24.91 9.57
C THR A 127 -7.21 26.00 9.61
N SER A 128 -7.95 26.15 10.71
CA SER A 128 -8.93 27.24 10.85
C SER A 128 -8.26 28.61 10.90
N ILE A 129 -7.20 28.78 11.70
CA ILE A 129 -6.43 30.03 11.76
C ILE A 129 -5.84 30.37 10.40
N LEU A 130 -5.18 29.40 9.74
CA LEU A 130 -4.55 29.62 8.44
C LEU A 130 -5.57 30.00 7.36
N SER A 131 -6.75 29.37 7.37
CA SER A 131 -7.85 29.68 6.45
C SER A 131 -8.36 31.12 6.64
N VAL A 132 -8.57 31.55 7.89
CA VAL A 132 -9.03 32.91 8.21
C VAL A 132 -7.98 33.96 7.81
N LEU A 133 -6.71 33.73 8.14
CA LEU A 133 -5.62 34.63 7.74
C LEU A 133 -5.49 34.75 6.22
N LEU A 134 -5.59 33.62 5.51
CA LEU A 134 -5.56 33.61 4.05
C LEU A 134 -6.71 34.42 3.43
N ALA A 135 -7.92 34.33 4.00
CA ALA A 135 -9.06 35.12 3.54
C ALA A 135 -8.82 36.63 3.70
N PHE A 136 -8.25 37.07 4.84
CA PHE A 136 -7.90 38.48 5.04
C PHE A 136 -6.83 38.96 4.07
N ILE A 137 -5.79 38.15 3.84
CA ILE A 137 -4.74 38.47 2.86
C ILE A 137 -5.37 38.62 1.47
N LEU A 138 -6.26 37.70 1.07
CA LEU A 138 -6.92 37.75 -0.24
C LEU A 138 -7.78 39.02 -0.40
N VAL A 139 -8.58 39.38 0.61
CA VAL A 139 -9.38 40.61 0.60
C VAL A 139 -8.48 41.84 0.51
N GLY A 140 -7.36 41.87 1.25
CA GLY A 140 -6.38 42.94 1.18
C GLY A 140 -5.75 43.07 -0.20
N LEU A 141 -5.37 41.96 -0.84
CA LEU A 141 -4.83 41.95 -2.19
C LEU A 141 -5.85 42.44 -3.24
N ILE A 142 -7.11 42.01 -3.13
CA ILE A 142 -8.19 42.48 -4.00
C ILE A 142 -8.39 43.99 -3.82
N GLY A 143 -8.43 44.48 -2.57
CA GLY A 143 -8.54 45.91 -2.28
C GLY A 143 -7.38 46.72 -2.83
N ALA A 144 -6.14 46.24 -2.66
CA ALA A 144 -4.94 46.86 -3.21
C ALA A 144 -4.95 46.87 -4.74
N PHE A 145 -5.42 45.80 -5.38
CA PHE A 145 -5.57 45.73 -6.84
C PHE A 145 -6.58 46.77 -7.35
N ILE A 146 -7.74 46.89 -6.70
CA ILE A 146 -8.77 47.87 -7.07
C ILE A 146 -8.28 49.31 -6.84
N LEU A 147 -7.67 49.61 -5.70
CA LEU A 147 -7.15 50.95 -5.38
C LEU A 147 -5.94 51.33 -6.23
N GLY A 148 -5.04 50.39 -6.47
CA GLY A 148 -3.88 50.57 -7.36
C GLY A 148 -4.32 50.83 -8.80
N SER A 149 -5.34 50.10 -9.29
CA SER A 149 -5.91 50.33 -10.62
C SER A 149 -6.59 51.70 -10.74
N LYS A 150 -7.14 52.26 -9.65
CA LYS A 150 -7.68 53.63 -9.62
C LYS A 150 -6.59 54.72 -9.60
N HIS A 151 -5.37 54.39 -9.16
CA HIS A 151 -4.22 55.30 -9.13
C HIS A 151 -3.38 55.29 -10.42
N VAL A 152 -3.67 54.38 -11.35
CA VAL A 152 -3.23 54.52 -12.74
C VAL A 152 -4.06 55.66 -13.34
N LYS A 153 -3.55 56.88 -13.22
CA LYS A 153 -4.07 58.01 -14.00
C LYS A 153 -3.88 57.66 -15.48
N PRO A 154 -4.88 57.86 -16.35
CA PRO A 154 -4.58 57.95 -17.77
C PRO A 154 -3.55 59.06 -17.92
N ASP A 155 -2.45 58.79 -18.61
CA ASP A 155 -1.55 59.85 -19.02
C ASP A 155 -2.41 60.94 -19.65
N THR A 156 -2.34 62.12 -19.05
CA THR A 156 -2.82 63.34 -19.67
C THR A 156 -2.15 63.36 -21.03
N VAL A 157 -2.97 63.36 -22.10
CA VAL A 157 -2.52 63.60 -23.46
C VAL A 157 -1.59 64.81 -23.40
N ALA A 158 -0.29 64.57 -23.46
CA ALA A 158 0.67 65.63 -23.71
C ALA A 158 0.23 66.29 -25.02
N PRO A 159 0.32 67.62 -25.15
CA PRO A 159 0.06 68.26 -26.44
C PRO A 159 0.87 67.52 -27.50
N PRO A 160 0.31 67.28 -28.70
CA PRO A 160 0.98 66.48 -29.71
C PRO A 160 2.39 67.02 -29.89
N VAL A 161 3.38 66.24 -29.49
CA VAL A 161 4.76 66.52 -29.87
C VAL A 161 4.73 66.55 -31.37
N ALA A 162 5.09 67.68 -31.97
CA ALA A 162 5.19 67.82 -33.40
C ALA A 162 6.17 66.75 -33.90
N THR A 163 5.61 65.63 -34.38
CA THR A 163 6.38 64.58 -35.02
C THR A 163 6.94 65.19 -36.29
N LYS A 164 8.26 65.34 -36.34
CA LYS A 164 8.96 65.70 -37.56
C LYS A 164 8.62 64.62 -38.58
N ASN A 165 7.87 64.99 -39.61
CA ASN A 165 7.57 64.09 -40.72
C ASN A 165 8.89 63.68 -41.35
N TYR A 166 9.25 62.40 -41.23
CA TYR A 166 10.28 61.80 -42.06
C TYR A 166 9.57 61.06 -43.18
N GLU A 167 9.77 61.51 -44.42
CA GLU A 167 9.33 60.75 -45.58
C GLU A 167 10.16 59.47 -45.65
N THR A 168 9.55 58.33 -45.35
CA THR A 168 10.08 57.05 -45.81
C THR A 168 9.54 56.81 -47.21
N HIS A 169 10.43 56.64 -48.19
CA HIS A 169 10.12 56.34 -49.60
C HIS A 169 9.41 54.98 -49.83
N TYR A 170 8.80 54.39 -48.80
CA TYR A 170 8.40 53.00 -48.82
C TYR A 170 7.15 52.75 -47.95
N ALA A 171 5.99 53.24 -48.37
CA ALA A 171 4.73 52.52 -48.14
C ALA A 171 3.59 53.15 -48.95
N SER A 172 3.28 52.42 -50.01
CA SER A 172 2.20 52.61 -50.97
C SER A 172 0.82 52.83 -50.33
N GLU A 173 0.11 53.77 -50.94
CA GLU A 173 -1.31 54.06 -50.84
C GLU A 173 -2.20 52.81 -50.90
N LYS A 174 -3.04 52.60 -49.88
CA LYS A 174 -4.37 51.98 -50.06
C LYS A 174 -5.38 52.65 -49.14
N LYS A 175 -6.22 53.50 -49.74
CA LYS A 175 -7.46 54.00 -49.14
C LYS A 175 -8.47 52.84 -49.05
N HIS A 176 -8.94 52.54 -47.84
CA HIS A 176 -10.21 51.83 -47.68
C HIS A 176 -11.25 52.79 -47.10
N THR A 177 -12.27 53.01 -47.93
CA THR A 177 -13.47 53.82 -47.71
C THR A 177 -14.33 53.21 -46.61
N TYR A 178 -14.82 54.05 -45.70
CA TYR A 178 -15.79 53.70 -44.67
C TYR A 178 -17.20 53.68 -45.24
N SER A 179 -18.03 52.73 -44.82
CA SER A 179 -19.49 52.87 -44.82
C SER A 179 -20.04 52.19 -43.57
N GLU A 180 -20.60 52.98 -42.66
CA GLU A 180 -21.35 52.55 -41.48
C GLU A 180 -22.87 52.64 -41.76
N PRO A 181 -23.74 52.15 -40.86
CA PRO A 181 -24.79 51.19 -41.16
C PRO A 181 -26.16 51.87 -41.29
N LEU A 182 -27.23 51.10 -41.50
CA LEU A 182 -28.58 51.43 -41.02
C LEU A 182 -29.46 50.16 -41.08
N ASN A 183 -29.97 49.79 -39.91
CA ASN A 183 -31.19 49.02 -39.59
C ASN A 183 -31.73 48.03 -40.63
#